data_AF-A0A016SHE5-F1
#
_entry.id   AF-A0A016SHE5-F1
#
_cell.length_a   1.000
_cell.length_b   1.000
_cell.length_c   1.000
_cell.angle_alpha   90.00
_cell.angle_beta   90.00
_cell.angle_gamma   90.00
#
_symmetry.space_group_name_H-M   'P 1'
#
loop_
_entity.id
_entity.type
_entity.pdbx_description
1 polymer ?
#
loop_
_entity_poly.entity_id
_entity_poly.type
_entity_poly.pdbx_seq_one_letter_code
_entity_poly.pdbx_strand_id
1 'polypeptide(L)'
;MWQFYSSPRRRKFMKPAITRRLFPVIDPTINRCRLLPPFIRFREVYLISQRYNLATCQIEKIMSTFRYGMFCYLNRHARFEASGRNISTEHWMNTFCFDNRFKKEVYEDVIHTFTKNPVIFAVIRDPLERFVSSYVDKCIREGGYPRGCYDCERDLLCFMQNLKKFLLAYIDDPLIGIEHIYIRRHFAPFSWYCNFGETLNTTHIVRLNLQQRGDVARHINEILMKAGVQYRQRNYIQEELLKRLPNHSTNGAEERSEVERSVLSDPIIFQHFIDIYYYDYVIFGYKLPQISRIKPEKERH
;
A
#
# COMPACT_ATOMS: atom_id res chain seq x y z
N MET A 1 18.00 -14.19 -20.85
CA MET A 1 17.66 -15.63 -20.92
C MET A 1 16.75 -15.94 -19.74
N TRP A 2 15.44 -15.80 -19.93
CA TRP A 2 14.43 -15.90 -18.87
C TRP A 2 13.73 -17.25 -19.01
N GLN A 3 14.09 -18.24 -18.19
CA GLN A 3 13.33 -19.48 -18.09
C GLN A 3 12.35 -19.36 -16.92
N PHE A 4 11.09 -19.08 -17.24
CA PHE A 4 9.97 -19.27 -16.35
C PHE A 4 9.65 -20.76 -16.26
N TYR A 5 9.94 -21.38 -15.11
CA TYR A 5 9.24 -22.59 -14.69
C TYR A 5 8.18 -22.18 -13.66
N SER A 6 6.91 -22.26 -14.04
CA SER A 6 5.82 -22.33 -13.07
C SER A 6 4.76 -23.29 -13.58
N SER A 7 4.62 -24.40 -12.85
CA SER A 7 3.57 -25.39 -13.01
C SER A 7 2.23 -24.80 -12.53
N PRO A 8 1.15 -24.87 -13.31
CA PRO A 8 -0.15 -24.38 -12.88
C PRO A 8 -0.87 -25.45 -12.06
N ARG A 9 -0.66 -25.48 -10.74
CA ARG A 9 -1.63 -26.14 -9.86
C ARG A 9 -2.88 -25.27 -9.79
N ARG A 10 -3.97 -25.74 -10.41
CA ARG A 10 -5.33 -25.20 -10.27
C ARG A 10 -5.66 -25.06 -8.78
N ARG A 11 -5.57 -23.86 -8.23
CA ARG A 11 -6.08 -23.55 -6.89
C ARG A 11 -7.60 -23.44 -7.02
N LYS A 12 -8.33 -24.40 -6.44
CA LYS A 12 -9.77 -24.24 -6.21
C LYS A 12 -9.94 -23.02 -5.30
N PHE A 13 -10.60 -21.97 -5.79
CA PHE A 13 -11.01 -20.84 -4.98
C PHE A 13 -12.03 -21.33 -3.95
N MET A 14 -11.57 -21.57 -2.72
CA MET A 14 -12.45 -21.69 -1.58
C MET A 14 -13.02 -20.29 -1.33
N LYS A 15 -14.35 -20.13 -1.43
CA LYS A 15 -15.02 -18.91 -0.96
C LYS A 15 -14.65 -18.74 0.51
N PRO A 16 -13.98 -17.65 0.92
CA PRO A 16 -13.68 -17.45 2.34
C PRO A 16 -15.00 -17.36 3.10
N ALA A 17 -15.09 -18.12 4.20
CA ALA A 17 -16.15 -17.93 5.18
C ALA A 17 -15.92 -16.57 5.83
N ILE A 18 -16.54 -15.52 5.27
CA ILE A 18 -16.49 -14.17 5.82
C ILE A 18 -17.09 -14.23 7.21
N THR A 19 -16.25 -14.11 8.23
CA THR A 19 -16.70 -13.98 9.62
C THR A 19 -17.54 -12.72 9.72
N ARG A 20 -18.82 -12.88 10.09
CA ARG A 20 -19.88 -11.84 10.16
C ARG A 20 -19.57 -10.63 11.06
N ARG A 21 -18.38 -10.50 11.65
CA ARG A 21 -18.08 -9.53 12.73
C ARG A 21 -17.40 -8.23 12.30
N LEU A 22 -17.12 -8.02 11.01
CA LEU A 22 -16.37 -6.85 10.53
C LEU A 22 -17.12 -5.98 9.51
N PHE A 23 -18.46 -5.98 9.51
CA PHE A 23 -19.23 -5.04 8.69
C PHE A 23 -19.63 -3.82 9.53
N PRO A 24 -18.84 -2.72 9.49
CA PRO A 24 -19.25 -1.45 10.10
C PRO A 24 -20.53 -0.90 9.48
N VAL A 25 -21.17 0.02 10.20
CA VAL A 25 -22.40 0.69 9.79
C VAL A 25 -22.15 1.47 8.50
N ILE A 26 -22.83 1.06 7.42
CA ILE A 26 -22.69 1.64 6.08
C ILE A 26 -23.62 2.84 5.96
N ASP A 27 -23.12 3.90 5.32
CA ASP A 27 -23.91 5.09 4.98
C ASP A 27 -25.09 4.69 4.09
N PRO A 28 -26.35 4.95 4.50
CA PRO A 28 -27.54 4.53 3.77
C PRO A 28 -27.68 5.21 2.41
N THR A 29 -26.98 6.31 2.16
CA THR A 29 -27.02 7.02 0.88
C THR A 29 -26.18 6.37 -0.23
N ILE A 30 -25.38 5.36 0.11
CA ILE A 30 -24.44 4.72 -0.83
C ILE A 30 -25.04 3.44 -1.44
N ASN A 31 -25.05 3.39 -2.78
CA ASN A 31 -25.46 2.20 -3.51
C ASN A 31 -24.37 1.11 -3.42
N ARG A 32 -24.60 0.14 -2.53
CA ARG A 32 -23.68 -0.96 -2.24
C ARG A 32 -23.37 -1.87 -3.44
N CYS A 33 -24.28 -2.00 -4.40
CA CYS A 33 -24.08 -2.86 -5.58
C CYS A 33 -22.96 -2.35 -6.49
N ARG A 34 -22.57 -1.07 -6.36
CA ARG A 34 -21.49 -0.47 -7.15
C ARG A 34 -20.13 -0.59 -6.49
N LEU A 35 -20.08 -0.91 -5.19
CA LEU A 35 -18.85 -0.90 -4.41
C LEU A 35 -18.02 -2.15 -4.69
N LEU A 36 -16.72 -1.98 -4.76
CA LEU A 36 -15.77 -3.07 -4.84
C LEU A 36 -15.74 -3.80 -3.49
N PRO A 37 -15.86 -5.14 -3.45
CA PRO A 37 -15.88 -5.88 -2.18
C PRO A 37 -14.51 -5.80 -1.47
N PRO A 38 -14.47 -5.78 -0.13
CA PRO A 38 -13.21 -5.82 0.61
C PRO A 38 -12.67 -7.25 0.72
N PHE A 39 -11.44 -7.38 1.24
CA PHE A 39 -10.84 -8.67 1.62
C PHE A 39 -10.66 -9.68 0.48
N ILE A 40 -10.58 -9.20 -0.77
CA ILE A 40 -10.15 -10.03 -1.89
C ILE A 40 -8.65 -10.30 -1.76
N ARG A 41 -8.22 -11.57 -1.79
CA ARG A 41 -6.79 -11.93 -1.71
C ARG A 41 -6.08 -11.50 -3.00
N PHE A 42 -5.41 -10.34 -2.97
CA PHE A 42 -4.66 -9.82 -4.11
C PHE A 42 -3.15 -9.93 -3.94
N ARG A 43 -2.60 -9.37 -2.85
CA ARG A 43 -1.15 -9.31 -2.65
C ARG A 43 -0.76 -9.38 -1.17
N GLU A 44 0.13 -10.32 -0.85
CA GLU A 44 0.47 -10.69 0.51
C GLU A 44 1.99 -10.69 0.70
N VAL A 45 2.67 -9.70 0.15
CA VAL A 45 4.12 -9.61 0.31
C VAL A 45 4.44 -9.20 1.75
N TYR A 46 5.24 -10.00 2.44
CA TYR A 46 5.77 -9.66 3.76
C TYR A 46 7.29 -9.57 3.74
N LEU A 47 7.82 -8.69 4.58
CA LEU A 47 9.22 -8.71 4.98
C LEU A 47 9.32 -9.26 6.40
N ILE A 48 10.33 -10.10 6.65
CA ILE A 48 10.49 -10.81 7.91
C ILE A 48 11.85 -10.55 8.55
N SER A 49 11.91 -10.57 9.87
CA SER A 49 13.14 -10.69 10.63
C SER A 49 13.00 -11.82 11.64
N GLN A 50 13.55 -12.98 11.30
CA GLN A 50 13.49 -14.19 12.13
C GLN A 50 14.05 -13.95 13.53
N ARG A 51 15.18 -13.23 13.62
CA ARG A 51 15.83 -12.87 14.89
C ARG A 51 14.90 -12.13 15.85
N TYR A 52 14.02 -11.29 15.33
CA TYR A 52 13.11 -10.46 16.13
C TYR A 52 11.68 -10.96 16.14
N ASN A 53 11.42 -12.13 15.56
CA ASN A 53 10.06 -12.66 15.41
C ASN A 53 9.08 -11.58 14.88
N LEU A 54 9.52 -10.84 13.87
CA LEU A 54 8.88 -9.61 13.39
C LEU A 54 8.57 -9.73 11.90
N ALA A 55 7.38 -9.30 11.49
CA ALA A 55 7.01 -9.20 10.09
C ALA A 55 6.27 -7.89 9.78
N THR A 56 6.45 -7.38 8.55
CA THR A 56 5.62 -6.30 8.02
C THR A 56 5.01 -6.70 6.68
N CYS A 57 3.73 -6.42 6.50
CA CYS A 57 3.13 -6.49 5.18
C CYS A 57 3.59 -5.30 4.31
N GLN A 58 3.79 -5.55 3.02
CA GLN A 58 4.15 -4.57 2.01
C GLN A 58 2.94 -4.17 1.18
N ILE A 59 2.50 -2.94 1.42
CA ILE A 59 1.54 -2.24 0.57
C ILE A 59 2.28 -1.12 -0.15
N GLU A 60 2.11 -1.05 -1.47
CA GLU A 60 2.73 -0.03 -2.32
C GLU A 60 2.29 1.38 -1.93
N LYS A 61 3.21 2.34 -2.10
CA LYS A 61 3.01 3.79 -1.87
C LYS A 61 2.70 4.17 -0.41
N ILE A 62 3.04 3.27 0.52
CA ILE A 62 2.98 3.51 1.96
C ILE A 62 4.37 3.24 2.55
N MET A 63 5.39 4.04 2.22
CA MET A 63 6.78 3.87 2.70
C MET A 63 7.40 2.49 2.45
N SER A 64 7.03 1.83 1.34
CA SER A 64 7.49 0.47 1.01
C SER A 64 9.01 0.35 0.88
N THR A 65 9.67 1.35 0.26
CA THR A 65 11.14 1.39 0.11
C THR A 65 11.84 1.52 1.47
N PHE A 66 11.36 2.41 2.33
CA PHE A 66 11.89 2.59 3.68
C PHE A 66 11.76 1.28 4.49
N ARG A 67 10.59 0.65 4.47
CA ARG A 67 10.39 -0.63 5.17
C ARG A 67 11.31 -1.74 4.63
N TYR A 68 11.58 -1.76 3.33
CA TYR A 68 12.54 -2.70 2.75
C TYR A 68 13.95 -2.49 3.29
N GLY A 69 14.43 -1.23 3.29
CA GLY A 69 15.71 -0.86 3.89
C GLY A 69 15.78 -1.18 5.39
N MET A 70 14.70 -0.91 6.13
CA MET A 70 14.60 -1.23 7.56
C MET A 70 14.73 -2.73 7.84
N PHE A 71 14.02 -3.59 7.11
CA PHE A 71 14.16 -5.04 7.29
C PHE A 71 15.49 -5.59 6.78
N CYS A 72 16.08 -4.97 5.76
CA CYS A 72 17.45 -5.26 5.34
C CYS A 72 18.44 -4.94 6.47
N TYR A 73 18.34 -3.75 7.08
CA TYR A 73 19.13 -3.34 8.24
C TYR A 73 18.91 -4.27 9.45
N LEU A 74 17.67 -4.59 9.82
CA LEU A 74 17.38 -5.47 10.96
C LEU A 74 18.02 -6.86 10.81
N ASN A 75 18.05 -7.39 9.58
CA ASN A 75 18.64 -8.70 9.31
C ASN A 75 20.17 -8.67 9.08
N ARG A 76 20.74 -7.53 8.69
CA ARG A 76 22.17 -7.42 8.27
C ARG A 76 22.88 -6.16 8.77
N HIS A 77 22.51 -5.63 9.94
CA HIS A 77 22.95 -4.32 10.45
C HIS A 77 24.47 -4.08 10.33
N ALA A 78 25.31 -5.03 10.76
CA ALA A 78 26.77 -4.88 10.69
C ALA A 78 27.28 -4.65 9.25
N ARG A 79 26.76 -5.41 8.28
CA ARG A 79 27.14 -5.24 6.86
C ARG A 79 26.50 -3.99 6.24
N PHE A 80 25.29 -3.65 6.67
CA PHE A 80 24.59 -2.44 6.23
C PHE A 80 25.36 -1.19 6.67
N GLU A 81 25.74 -1.10 7.95
CA GLU A 81 26.54 0.01 8.50
C GLU A 81 27.93 0.08 7.84
N ALA A 82 28.62 -1.06 7.69
CA ALA A 82 29.94 -1.10 7.05
C ALA A 82 29.94 -0.65 5.58
N SER A 83 28.78 -0.70 4.91
CA SER A 83 28.64 -0.23 3.52
C SER A 83 28.45 1.29 3.40
N GLY A 84 28.34 2.02 4.53
CA GLY A 84 28.11 3.47 4.52
C GLY A 84 26.73 3.87 3.99
N ARG A 85 25.78 2.94 3.97
CA ARG A 85 24.42 3.14 3.42
C ARG A 85 23.44 3.61 4.48
N ASN A 86 22.40 4.33 4.05
CA ASN A 86 21.32 4.81 4.90
C ASN A 86 19.97 4.28 4.40
N ILE A 87 19.08 3.88 5.32
CA ILE A 87 17.71 3.45 5.01
C ILE A 87 16.96 4.56 4.26
N SER A 88 17.14 5.82 4.65
CA SER A 88 16.47 6.98 4.05
C SER A 88 16.86 7.22 2.59
N THR A 89 18.02 6.71 2.16
CA THR A 89 18.53 6.85 0.79
C THR A 89 18.44 5.55 -0.02
N GLU A 90 17.95 4.46 0.55
CA GLU A 90 17.73 3.21 -0.20
C GLU A 90 16.76 3.45 -1.37
N HIS A 91 17.07 2.80 -2.49
CA HIS A 91 16.25 2.79 -3.69
C HIS A 91 16.02 1.37 -4.16
N TRP A 92 14.87 1.07 -4.76
CA TRP A 92 14.54 -0.29 -5.20
C TRP A 92 15.53 -0.84 -6.24
N MET A 93 16.15 0.03 -7.04
CA MET A 93 17.14 -0.37 -8.05
C MET A 93 18.54 -0.64 -7.49
N ASN A 94 18.85 -0.11 -6.31
CA ASN A 94 20.19 -0.20 -5.72
C ASN A 94 20.10 -0.59 -4.26
N THR A 95 19.20 -1.53 -3.91
CA THR A 95 19.05 -1.93 -2.51
C THR A 95 20.17 -2.86 -2.07
N PHE A 96 20.67 -2.69 -0.85
CA PHE A 96 21.72 -3.56 -0.31
C PHE A 96 21.32 -5.03 -0.26
N CYS A 97 20.06 -5.32 0.07
CA CYS A 97 19.57 -6.70 0.22
C CYS A 97 18.76 -7.18 -1.00
N PHE A 98 19.32 -7.09 -2.20
CA PHE A 98 18.65 -7.51 -3.45
C PHE A 98 18.29 -9.01 -3.52
N ASP A 99 18.87 -9.84 -2.65
CA ASP A 99 18.65 -11.29 -2.66
C ASP A 99 17.28 -11.75 -2.12
N ASN A 100 16.46 -10.82 -1.61
CA ASN A 100 15.08 -11.06 -1.18
C ASN A 100 14.90 -12.20 -0.15
N ARG A 101 15.95 -12.65 0.56
CA ARG A 101 15.85 -13.79 1.51
C ARG A 101 14.86 -13.57 2.64
N PHE A 102 14.58 -12.31 2.95
CA PHE A 102 13.67 -11.90 4.01
C PHE A 102 12.28 -11.52 3.47
N LYS A 103 11.98 -11.81 2.20
CA LYS A 103 10.68 -11.55 1.58
C LYS A 103 9.88 -12.86 1.49
N LYS A 104 8.60 -12.81 1.82
CA LYS A 104 7.61 -13.88 1.64
C LYS A 104 6.45 -13.36 0.80
N GLU A 105 5.90 -14.17 -0.10
CA GLU A 105 4.86 -13.72 -1.06
C GLU A 105 3.43 -14.02 -0.59
N VAL A 106 3.27 -14.89 0.41
CA VAL A 106 1.98 -15.29 1.00
C VAL A 106 2.07 -15.32 2.52
N TYR A 107 0.95 -15.07 3.19
CA TYR A 107 0.90 -15.04 4.67
C TYR A 107 1.27 -16.39 5.30
N GLU A 108 0.88 -17.50 4.68
CA GLU A 108 1.13 -18.84 5.18
C GLU A 108 2.65 -19.12 5.31
N ASP A 109 3.46 -18.64 4.35
CA ASP A 109 4.92 -18.78 4.42
C ASP A 109 5.54 -17.96 5.56
N VAL A 110 4.89 -16.86 5.96
CA VAL A 110 5.34 -16.02 7.08
C VAL A 110 5.18 -16.80 8.37
N ILE A 111 3.98 -17.34 8.64
CA ILE A 111 3.71 -18.09 9.88
C ILE A 111 4.55 -19.36 9.97
N HIS A 112 4.80 -20.06 8.86
CA HIS A 112 5.69 -21.22 8.84
C HIS A 112 7.17 -20.88 9.08
N THR A 113 7.55 -19.60 8.96
CA THR A 113 8.93 -19.19 9.20
C THR A 113 9.26 -19.01 10.68
N PHE A 114 8.27 -18.80 11.54
CA PHE A 114 8.49 -18.49 12.95
C PHE A 114 8.07 -19.65 13.86
N THR A 115 8.86 -19.90 14.90
CA THR A 115 8.53 -20.92 15.93
C THR A 115 7.55 -20.42 16.99
N LYS A 116 7.30 -19.11 17.02
CA LYS A 116 6.37 -18.43 17.93
C LYS A 116 5.56 -17.41 17.13
N ASN A 117 4.42 -16.97 17.67
CA ASN A 117 3.59 -15.95 17.03
C ASN A 117 4.39 -14.66 16.82
N PRO A 118 4.60 -14.20 15.56
CA PRO A 118 5.37 -13.00 15.30
C PRO A 118 4.59 -11.73 15.64
N VAL A 119 5.32 -10.66 15.95
CA VAL A 119 4.75 -9.30 15.91
C VAL A 119 4.58 -8.95 14.43
N ILE A 120 3.33 -8.84 13.98
CA ILE A 120 3.01 -8.44 12.60
C ILE A 120 2.49 -7.02 12.62
N PHE A 121 2.98 -6.20 11.69
CA PHE A 121 2.41 -4.88 11.47
C PHE A 121 2.21 -4.56 9.98
N ALA A 122 1.34 -3.61 9.72
CA ALA A 122 1.16 -3.01 8.41
C ALA A 122 1.11 -1.50 8.58
N VAL A 123 1.67 -0.77 7.62
CA VAL A 123 1.46 0.67 7.55
C VAL A 123 0.38 0.93 6.52
N ILE A 124 -0.59 1.75 6.90
CA ILE A 124 -1.65 2.24 6.02
C ILE A 124 -1.53 3.76 5.87
N ARG A 125 -2.17 4.33 4.85
CA ARG A 125 -2.27 5.77 4.62
C ARG A 125 -3.72 6.08 4.24
N ASP A 126 -4.13 7.34 4.40
CA ASP A 126 -5.41 7.79 3.87
C ASP A 126 -5.57 7.36 2.39
N PRO A 127 -6.72 6.77 1.98
CA PRO A 127 -6.89 6.22 0.65
C PRO A 127 -6.73 7.26 -0.48
N LEU A 128 -7.22 8.50 -0.30
CA LEU A 128 -7.09 9.56 -1.30
C LEU A 128 -5.63 9.97 -1.45
N GLU A 129 -4.97 10.17 -0.31
CA GLU A 129 -3.55 10.51 -0.24
C GLU A 129 -2.65 9.43 -0.89
N ARG A 130 -2.97 8.15 -0.70
CA ARG A 130 -2.30 7.03 -1.37
C ARG A 130 -2.59 7.03 -2.87
N PHE A 131 -3.85 7.22 -3.28
CA PHE A 131 -4.24 7.27 -4.69
C PHE A 131 -3.49 8.37 -5.43
N VAL A 132 -3.53 9.62 -4.93
CA VAL A 132 -2.83 10.77 -5.49
C VAL A 132 -1.33 10.49 -5.58
N SER A 133 -0.75 9.93 -4.52
CA SER A 133 0.67 9.54 -4.53
C SER A 133 1.00 8.48 -5.58
N SER A 134 0.06 7.59 -5.91
CA SER A 134 0.23 6.50 -6.87
C SER A 134 0.09 7.02 -8.29
N TYR A 135 -0.91 7.86 -8.54
CA TYR A 135 -1.18 8.46 -9.85
C TYR A 135 -0.03 9.37 -10.30
N VAL A 136 0.42 10.29 -9.44
CA VAL A 136 1.55 11.18 -9.76
C VAL A 136 2.83 10.39 -10.05
N ASP A 137 3.10 9.35 -9.26
CA ASP A 137 4.30 8.53 -9.45
C ASP A 137 4.26 7.70 -10.73
N LYS A 138 3.17 6.95 -10.92
CA LYS A 138 3.09 5.91 -11.97
C LYS A 138 2.58 6.42 -13.30
N CYS A 139 1.65 7.37 -13.28
CA CYS A 139 1.01 7.88 -14.49
C CYS A 139 1.66 9.16 -14.99
N ILE A 140 2.06 10.07 -14.09
CA ILE A 140 2.62 11.37 -14.49
C ILE A 140 4.14 11.29 -14.65
N ARG A 141 4.88 10.79 -13.64
CA ARG A 141 6.35 10.83 -13.61
C ARG A 141 7.01 9.66 -14.35
N GLU A 142 6.54 8.44 -14.14
CA GLU A 142 7.10 7.26 -14.83
C GLU A 142 6.63 7.13 -16.28
N GLY A 143 5.68 7.97 -16.73
CA GLY A 143 5.15 7.90 -18.09
C GLY A 143 4.47 6.57 -18.42
N GLY A 144 4.13 5.76 -17.41
CA GLY A 144 3.34 4.56 -17.59
C GLY A 144 4.03 3.36 -18.27
N TYR A 145 5.35 3.27 -18.29
CA TYR A 145 5.99 2.16 -19.02
C TYR A 145 5.69 0.76 -18.42
N PRO A 146 5.42 -0.29 -19.23
CA PRO A 146 5.31 -0.30 -20.70
C PRO A 146 3.87 -0.13 -21.26
N ARG A 147 2.83 -0.11 -20.42
CA ARG A 147 1.41 0.07 -20.80
C ARG A 147 0.70 0.94 -19.77
N GLY A 148 0.82 2.24 -19.98
CA GLY A 148 0.73 3.25 -18.95
C GLY A 148 -0.65 3.57 -18.51
N CYS A 149 -0.95 3.31 -17.24
CA CYS A 149 -2.18 3.77 -16.60
C CYS A 149 -3.43 3.50 -17.47
N TYR A 150 -3.51 2.26 -17.99
CA TYR A 150 -4.60 1.75 -18.81
C TYR A 150 -4.80 2.48 -20.14
N ASP A 151 -3.71 3.01 -20.72
CA ASP A 151 -3.69 3.72 -22.00
C ASP A 151 -4.61 4.96 -22.01
N CYS A 152 -4.85 5.53 -20.82
CA CYS A 152 -5.68 6.72 -20.62
C CYS A 152 -4.88 8.03 -20.71
N GLU A 153 -3.58 7.96 -21.03
CA GLU A 153 -2.67 9.11 -21.02
C GLU A 153 -2.72 9.86 -19.68
N ARG A 154 -3.42 11.00 -19.61
CA ARG A 154 -3.67 11.78 -18.39
C ARG A 154 -5.15 12.00 -18.07
N ASP A 155 -6.04 11.30 -18.78
CA ASP A 155 -7.47 11.32 -18.48
C ASP A 155 -7.76 10.51 -17.20
N LEU A 156 -8.05 11.24 -16.13
CA LEU A 156 -8.33 10.66 -14.82
C LEU A 156 -9.66 9.89 -14.79
N LEU A 157 -10.67 10.31 -15.54
CA LEU A 157 -11.94 9.60 -15.61
C LEU A 157 -11.78 8.26 -16.33
N CYS A 158 -11.12 8.25 -17.49
CA CYS A 158 -10.73 7.02 -18.19
C CYS A 158 -9.96 6.09 -17.25
N PHE A 159 -8.98 6.63 -16.54
CA PHE A 159 -8.16 5.84 -15.61
C PHE A 159 -9.02 5.19 -14.52
N MET A 160 -9.92 5.95 -13.90
CA MET A 160 -10.78 5.45 -12.83
C MET A 160 -11.77 4.40 -13.30
N GLN A 161 -12.33 4.57 -14.50
CA GLN A 161 -13.21 3.59 -15.13
C GLN A 161 -12.46 2.27 -15.41
N ASN A 162 -11.28 2.35 -16.02
CA ASN A 162 -10.47 1.18 -16.32
C ASN A 162 -9.93 0.50 -15.06
N LEU A 163 -9.48 1.27 -14.06
CA LEU A 163 -9.07 0.72 -12.76
C LEU A 163 -10.20 -0.11 -12.14
N LYS A 164 -11.42 0.45 -12.05
CA LYS A 164 -12.57 -0.28 -11.51
C LYS A 164 -12.89 -1.54 -12.34
N LYS A 165 -12.91 -1.42 -13.67
CA LYS A 165 -13.14 -2.55 -14.59
C LYS A 165 -12.15 -3.69 -14.35
N PHE A 166 -10.85 -3.40 -14.28
CA PHE A 166 -9.82 -4.42 -14.10
C PHE A 166 -9.74 -4.98 -12.68
N LEU A 167 -10.14 -4.22 -11.66
CA LEU A 167 -10.29 -4.74 -10.31
C LEU A 167 -11.49 -5.70 -10.21
N LEU A 168 -12.63 -5.36 -10.82
CA LEU A 168 -13.77 -6.28 -10.91
C LEU A 168 -13.39 -7.56 -11.67
N ALA A 169 -12.75 -7.43 -12.83
CA ALA A 169 -12.32 -8.58 -13.62
C ALA A 169 -11.33 -9.50 -12.86
N TYR A 170 -10.50 -8.94 -11.97
CA TYR A 170 -9.60 -9.73 -11.12
C TYR A 170 -10.35 -10.67 -10.16
N ILE A 171 -11.53 -10.25 -9.68
CA ILE A 171 -12.37 -11.06 -8.79
C ILE A 171 -12.89 -12.29 -9.53
N ASP A 172 -13.21 -12.13 -10.82
CA ASP A 172 -13.70 -13.21 -11.66
C ASP A 172 -12.56 -14.15 -12.10
N ASP A 173 -11.47 -13.60 -12.61
CA ASP A 173 -10.27 -14.32 -13.00
C ASP A 173 -9.00 -13.46 -12.82
N PRO A 174 -8.04 -13.86 -11.96
CA PRO A 174 -6.79 -13.15 -11.75
C PRO A 174 -5.94 -12.92 -13.00
N LEU A 175 -6.12 -13.72 -14.05
CA LEU A 175 -5.38 -13.61 -15.31
C LEU A 175 -5.91 -12.50 -16.21
N ILE A 176 -7.13 -12.01 -16.00
CA ILE A 176 -7.67 -10.92 -16.82
C ILE A 176 -6.92 -9.62 -16.53
N GLY A 177 -6.43 -8.98 -17.58
CA GLY A 177 -5.67 -7.73 -17.50
C GLY A 177 -4.31 -7.89 -16.81
N ILE A 178 -3.70 -9.09 -16.88
CA ILE A 178 -2.40 -9.40 -16.26
C ILE A 178 -1.30 -8.44 -16.71
N GLU A 179 -1.40 -7.88 -17.91
CA GLU A 179 -0.53 -6.84 -18.42
C GLU A 179 -0.49 -5.58 -17.55
N HIS A 180 -1.60 -5.28 -16.87
CA HIS A 180 -1.73 -4.12 -16.01
C HIS A 180 -1.41 -4.45 -14.55
N ILE A 181 -0.87 -5.64 -14.24
CA ILE A 181 -0.58 -6.04 -12.85
C ILE A 181 0.34 -5.05 -12.14
N TYR A 182 1.29 -4.47 -12.88
CA TYR A 182 2.20 -3.44 -12.36
C TYR A 182 1.43 -2.20 -11.91
N ILE A 183 0.52 -1.67 -12.72
CA ILE A 183 -0.33 -0.55 -12.33
C ILE A 183 -1.28 -0.98 -11.20
N ARG A 184 -1.97 -2.11 -11.35
CA ARG A 184 -2.96 -2.62 -10.40
C ARG A 184 -2.43 -2.69 -8.96
N ARG A 185 -1.19 -3.16 -8.75
CA ARG A 185 -0.59 -3.19 -7.40
C ARG A 185 -0.30 -1.82 -6.79
N HIS A 186 -0.35 -0.73 -7.54
CA HIS A 186 -0.21 0.61 -6.97
C HIS A 186 -1.57 1.22 -6.58
N PHE A 187 -2.68 0.67 -7.11
CA PHE A 187 -4.02 1.26 -6.94
C PHE A 187 -5.07 0.31 -6.34
N ALA A 188 -4.81 -1.00 -6.22
CA ALA A 188 -5.74 -1.89 -5.56
C ALA A 188 -6.00 -1.43 -4.11
N PRO A 189 -7.24 -1.53 -3.60
CA PRO A 189 -7.56 -1.18 -2.22
C PRO A 189 -6.68 -1.93 -1.24
N PHE A 190 -6.23 -1.28 -0.18
CA PHE A 190 -5.35 -1.94 0.79
C PHE A 190 -6.06 -3.01 1.63
N SER A 191 -7.39 -3.00 1.72
CA SER A 191 -8.18 -4.13 2.24
C SER A 191 -7.98 -5.43 1.44
N TRP A 192 -7.44 -5.38 0.22
CA TRP A 192 -7.11 -6.55 -0.60
C TRP A 192 -5.70 -7.12 -0.32
N TYR A 193 -4.96 -6.48 0.58
CA TYR A 193 -3.59 -6.85 0.91
C TYR A 193 -3.53 -7.65 2.20
N CYS A 194 -2.37 -8.24 2.44
CA CYS A 194 -1.97 -8.78 3.75
C CYS A 194 -2.91 -9.88 4.28
N ASN A 195 -3.76 -10.46 3.43
CA ASN A 195 -4.82 -11.35 3.84
C ASN A 195 -5.65 -10.77 5.01
N PHE A 196 -5.98 -9.47 4.95
CA PHE A 196 -6.63 -8.78 6.06
C PHE A 196 -7.97 -9.38 6.48
N GLY A 197 -8.63 -10.15 5.62
CA GLY A 197 -9.81 -10.92 6.01
C GLY A 197 -9.55 -11.88 7.19
N GLU A 198 -8.31 -12.34 7.34
CA GLU A 198 -7.89 -13.23 8.42
C GLU A 198 -6.95 -12.53 9.42
N THR A 199 -6.12 -11.60 8.96
CA THR A 199 -5.00 -11.06 9.74
C THR A 199 -5.26 -9.71 10.40
N LEU A 200 -6.35 -9.02 10.07
CA LEU A 200 -6.57 -7.63 10.51
C LEU A 200 -6.58 -7.49 12.04
N ASN A 201 -7.23 -8.43 12.75
CA ASN A 201 -7.36 -8.37 14.21
C ASN A 201 -6.06 -8.61 14.96
N THR A 202 -5.07 -9.25 14.33
CA THR A 202 -3.77 -9.57 14.94
C THR A 202 -2.64 -8.69 14.42
N THR A 203 -2.88 -7.89 13.38
CA THR A 203 -1.90 -7.00 12.77
C THR A 203 -1.90 -5.63 13.46
N HIS A 204 -0.72 -5.18 13.88
CA HIS A 204 -0.54 -3.80 14.35
C HIS A 204 -0.64 -2.82 13.17
N ILE A 205 -1.62 -1.92 13.20
CA ILE A 205 -1.83 -0.93 12.15
C ILE A 205 -1.13 0.39 12.50
N VAL A 206 -0.17 0.80 11.67
CA VAL A 206 0.48 2.11 11.75
C VAL A 206 -0.12 3.04 10.71
N ARG A 207 -0.66 4.19 11.13
CA ARG A 207 -1.18 5.21 10.20
C ARG A 207 -0.06 6.16 9.78
N LEU A 208 0.24 6.18 8.49
CA LEU A 208 1.19 7.12 7.90
C LEU A 208 0.55 8.49 7.74
N ASN A 209 1.03 9.44 8.53
CA ASN A 209 0.80 10.86 8.33
C ASN A 209 2.14 11.56 8.13
N LEU A 210 2.33 12.17 6.96
CA LEU A 210 3.60 12.80 6.59
C LEU A 210 3.79 14.18 7.23
N GLN A 211 2.72 14.79 7.76
CA GLN A 211 2.81 15.99 8.58
C GLN A 211 3.19 15.64 10.04
N GLN A 212 2.89 14.41 10.47
CA GLN A 212 3.14 13.90 11.83
C GLN A 212 4.16 12.75 11.81
N ARG A 213 5.30 12.95 11.15
CA ARG A 213 6.34 11.90 11.03
C ARG A 213 6.89 11.45 12.38
N GLY A 214 6.89 12.32 13.39
CA GLY A 214 7.25 11.98 14.76
C GLY A 214 6.36 10.88 15.35
N ASP A 215 5.05 10.95 15.12
CA ASP A 215 4.11 9.92 15.58
C ASP A 215 4.29 8.60 14.83
N VAL A 216 4.54 8.66 13.53
CA VAL A 216 4.87 7.46 12.73
C VAL A 216 6.14 6.80 13.26
N ALA A 217 7.17 7.59 13.55
CA ALA A 217 8.45 7.10 14.09
C ALA A 217 8.25 6.45 15.47
N ARG A 218 7.47 7.11 16.34
CA ARG A 218 7.14 6.62 17.69
C ARG A 218 6.38 5.30 17.63
N HIS A 219 5.31 5.19 16.84
CA HIS A 219 4.55 3.94 16.69
C HIS A 219 5.38 2.79 16.13
N ILE A 220 6.24 3.05 15.14
CA ILE A 220 7.17 2.03 14.63
C ILE A 220 8.15 1.61 15.73
N ASN A 221 8.73 2.56 16.47
CA ASN A 221 9.62 2.24 17.58
C ASN A 221 8.94 1.40 18.68
N GLU A 222 7.68 1.67 19.02
CA GLU A 222 6.89 0.86 19.96
C GLU A 222 6.74 -0.59 19.49
N ILE A 223 6.44 -0.80 18.20
CA ILE A 223 6.36 -2.14 17.59
C ILE A 223 7.70 -2.85 17.62
N LEU A 224 8.79 -2.16 17.24
CA LEU A 224 10.14 -2.72 17.26
C LEU A 224 10.57 -3.06 18.70
N MET A 225 10.22 -2.24 19.68
CA MET A 225 10.46 -2.50 21.10
C MET A 225 9.71 -3.75 21.56
N LYS A 226 8.42 -3.88 21.20
CA LYS A 226 7.62 -5.08 21.49
C LYS A 226 8.21 -6.35 20.86
N ALA A 227 8.83 -6.24 19.69
CA ALA A 227 9.53 -7.33 19.02
C ALA A 227 10.93 -7.63 19.58
N GLY A 228 11.37 -6.91 20.63
CA GLY A 228 12.68 -7.12 21.26
C GLY A 228 13.86 -6.57 20.46
N VAL A 229 13.62 -5.63 19.53
CA VAL A 229 14.70 -4.98 18.78
C VAL A 229 15.54 -4.11 19.72
N GLN A 230 16.86 -4.24 19.62
CA GLN A 230 17.82 -3.54 20.48
C GLN A 230 17.70 -2.02 20.33
N TYR A 231 17.92 -1.28 21.42
CA TYR A 231 17.80 0.18 21.46
C TYR A 231 18.61 0.87 20.35
N ARG A 232 19.87 0.48 20.13
CA ARG A 232 20.73 1.07 19.10
C ARG A 232 20.10 0.98 17.70
N GLN A 233 19.57 -0.19 17.34
CA GLN A 233 18.92 -0.39 16.04
C GLN A 233 17.61 0.39 15.93
N ARG A 234 16.82 0.44 17.02
CA ARG A 234 15.58 1.22 17.05
C ARG A 234 15.85 2.72 16.90
N ASN A 235 16.84 3.24 17.63
CA ASN A 235 17.24 4.64 17.57
C ASN A 235 17.71 5.02 16.15
N TYR A 236 18.55 4.20 15.53
CA TYR A 236 18.96 4.38 14.14
C TYR A 236 17.75 4.44 13.19
N ILE A 237 16.82 3.49 13.27
CA ILE A 237 15.62 3.47 12.42
C ILE A 237 14.75 4.73 12.64
N GLN A 238 14.62 5.17 13.90
CA GLN A 238 13.87 6.38 14.24
C GLN A 238 14.51 7.63 13.62
N GLU A 239 15.84 7.79 13.73
CA GLU A 239 16.58 8.88 13.09
C GLU A 239 16.41 8.85 11.56
N GLU A 240 16.56 7.69 10.93
CA GLU A 240 16.37 7.50 9.49
C GLU A 240 14.94 7.87 9.05
N LEU A 241 13.93 7.60 9.87
CA LEU A 241 12.55 7.94 9.57
C LEU A 241 12.29 9.45 9.66
N LEU A 242 13.07 10.18 10.44
CA LEU A 242 12.94 11.64 10.63
C LEU A 242 13.78 12.45 9.62
N LYS A 243 14.78 11.83 8.97
CA LYS A 243 15.57 12.45 7.88
C LYS A 243 14.70 12.90 6.70
N ARG A 244 15.25 13.70 5.79
CA ARG A 244 14.54 14.16 4.58
C ARG A 244 13.94 12.97 3.81
N LEU A 245 12.75 13.17 3.24
CA LEU A 245 12.07 12.15 2.45
C LEU A 245 12.92 11.75 1.22
N PRO A 246 12.82 10.50 0.75
CA PRO A 246 13.53 10.06 -0.46
C PRO A 246 13.16 10.90 -1.68
N ASN A 247 14.08 11.01 -2.65
CA ASN A 247 13.87 11.80 -3.87
C ASN A 247 12.66 11.35 -4.71
N HIS A 248 12.27 10.07 -4.62
CA HIS A 248 11.08 9.52 -5.28
C HIS A 248 9.77 9.75 -4.50
N SER A 249 9.82 10.53 -3.41
CA SER A 249 8.62 11.02 -2.74
C SER A 249 7.86 11.97 -3.67
N THR A 250 6.53 11.84 -3.69
CA THR A 250 5.68 12.79 -4.43
C THR A 250 5.29 14.00 -3.58
N ASN A 251 5.52 13.98 -2.26
CA ASN A 251 5.07 15.03 -1.34
C ASN A 251 5.56 16.44 -1.76
N GLY A 252 4.63 17.40 -1.74
CA GLY A 252 4.90 18.80 -2.09
C GLY A 252 4.94 19.12 -3.58
N ALA A 253 4.63 18.15 -4.45
CA ALA A 253 4.57 18.36 -5.88
C ALA A 253 3.23 19.01 -6.30
N GLU A 254 3.26 19.98 -7.19
CA GLU A 254 2.08 20.71 -7.70
C GLU A 254 1.05 19.75 -8.32
N GLU A 255 1.54 18.73 -9.03
CA GLU A 255 0.72 17.72 -9.69
C GLU A 255 -0.14 16.94 -8.69
N ARG A 256 0.24 16.88 -7.40
CA ARG A 256 -0.60 16.26 -6.37
C ARG A 256 -1.87 17.06 -6.13
N SER A 257 -1.72 18.38 -5.99
CA SER A 257 -2.84 19.29 -5.73
C SER A 257 -3.83 19.27 -6.88
N GLU A 258 -3.34 19.15 -8.12
CA GLU A 258 -4.18 19.03 -9.31
C GLU A 258 -4.98 17.73 -9.32
N VAL A 259 -4.32 16.59 -9.14
CA VAL A 259 -4.99 15.27 -9.14
C VAL A 259 -5.99 15.18 -7.99
N GLU A 260 -5.61 15.62 -6.79
CA GLU A 260 -6.51 15.64 -5.64
C GLU A 260 -7.75 16.50 -5.90
N ARG A 261 -7.56 17.71 -6.45
CA ARG A 261 -8.66 18.60 -6.81
C ARG A 261 -9.60 17.93 -7.81
N SER A 262 -9.06 17.33 -8.88
CA SER A 262 -9.86 16.64 -9.89
C SER A 262 -10.70 15.50 -9.31
N VAL A 263 -10.16 14.71 -8.39
CA VAL A 263 -10.93 13.66 -7.68
C VAL A 263 -12.03 14.27 -6.81
N LEU A 264 -11.77 15.39 -6.15
CA LEU A 264 -12.71 15.99 -5.19
C LEU A 264 -13.71 16.96 -5.82
N SER A 265 -13.53 17.40 -7.06
CA SER A 265 -14.43 18.36 -7.71
C SER A 265 -15.34 17.75 -8.77
N ASP A 266 -14.91 16.69 -9.45
CA ASP A 266 -15.71 16.01 -10.47
C ASP A 266 -16.58 14.92 -9.82
N PRO A 267 -17.92 15.02 -9.88
CA PRO A 267 -18.80 14.04 -9.22
C PRO A 267 -18.67 12.61 -9.76
N ILE A 268 -18.35 12.45 -11.05
CA ILE A 268 -18.22 11.15 -11.70
C ILE A 268 -16.92 10.48 -11.26
N ILE A 269 -15.80 11.21 -11.29
CA ILE A 269 -14.51 10.73 -10.80
C ILE A 269 -14.59 10.40 -9.31
N PHE A 270 -15.18 11.29 -8.51
CA PHE A 270 -15.41 11.08 -7.08
C PHE A 270 -16.22 9.80 -6.82
N GLN A 271 -17.29 9.57 -7.59
CA GLN A 271 -18.10 8.36 -7.44
C GLN A 271 -17.30 7.10 -7.75
N HIS A 272 -16.49 7.09 -8.82
CA HIS A 272 -15.61 5.94 -9.10
C HIS A 272 -14.57 5.73 -8.00
N PHE A 273 -14.05 6.81 -7.42
CA PHE A 273 -13.11 6.75 -6.30
C PHE A 273 -13.75 6.11 -5.08
N ILE A 274 -14.94 6.55 -4.68
CA ILE A 274 -15.69 5.94 -3.57
C ILE A 274 -16.05 4.49 -3.89
N ASP A 275 -16.51 4.19 -5.12
CA ASP A 275 -16.84 2.82 -5.54
C ASP A 275 -15.66 1.85 -5.32
N ILE A 276 -14.41 2.31 -5.48
CA ILE A 276 -13.21 1.48 -5.31
C ILE A 276 -12.75 1.42 -3.84
N TYR A 277 -12.70 2.56 -3.14
CA TYR A 277 -12.01 2.66 -1.84
C TYR A 277 -12.93 2.78 -0.63
N TYR A 278 -14.25 2.75 -0.78
CA TYR A 278 -15.19 2.92 0.34
C TYR A 278 -14.85 2.06 1.56
N TYR A 279 -14.61 0.76 1.34
CA TYR A 279 -14.31 -0.14 2.44
C TYR A 279 -12.93 0.10 3.08
N ASP A 280 -11.96 0.68 2.37
CA ASP A 280 -10.69 1.07 2.96
C ASP A 280 -10.88 2.21 3.99
N TYR A 281 -11.77 3.17 3.72
CA TYR A 281 -12.12 4.19 4.72
C TYR A 281 -12.78 3.56 5.95
N VAL A 282 -13.73 2.69 5.67
CA VAL A 282 -14.66 2.15 6.65
C VAL A 282 -14.02 1.09 7.54
N ILE A 283 -13.21 0.18 6.99
CA ILE A 283 -12.48 -0.86 7.74
C ILE A 283 -11.40 -0.25 8.63
N PHE A 284 -10.71 0.79 8.14
CA PHE A 284 -9.52 1.34 8.82
C PHE A 284 -9.81 2.65 9.58
N GLY A 285 -11.07 3.08 9.61
CA GLY A 285 -11.54 4.23 10.40
C GLY A 285 -11.03 5.58 9.90
N TYR A 286 -10.86 5.73 8.58
CA TYR A 286 -10.64 7.04 7.98
C TYR A 286 -11.96 7.75 7.73
N LYS A 287 -11.94 9.08 7.78
CA LYS A 287 -13.09 9.89 7.40
C LYS A 287 -13.24 9.89 5.88
N LEU A 288 -14.45 9.64 5.39
CA LEU A 288 -14.74 9.74 3.96
C LEU A 288 -14.49 11.18 3.47
N PRO A 289 -13.82 11.36 2.32
CA PRO A 289 -13.66 12.67 1.72
C PRO A 289 -15.02 13.23 1.33
N GLN A 290 -15.12 14.56 1.27
CA GLN A 290 -16.32 15.27 0.83
C GLN A 290 -16.03 15.91 -0.52
N ILE A 291 -17.04 15.96 -1.38
CA ILE A 291 -16.91 16.68 -2.65
C ILE A 291 -16.69 18.17 -2.35
N SER A 292 -15.63 18.74 -2.92
CA SER A 292 -15.36 20.16 -2.86
C SER A 292 -16.39 20.86 -3.73
N ARG A 293 -17.43 21.45 -3.12
CA ARG A 293 -18.32 22.36 -3.83
C ARG A 293 -17.52 23.60 -4.21
N ILE A 294 -16.94 23.61 -5.41
CA ILE A 294 -16.34 24.82 -5.97
C ILE A 294 -17.49 25.83 -6.07
N LYS A 295 -17.45 26.88 -5.24
CA LYS A 295 -18.31 28.04 -5.48
C LYS A 295 -17.87 28.61 -6.82
N PRO A 296 -18.77 28.82 -7.80
CA PRO A 296 -18.38 29.46 -9.05
C PRO A 296 -17.66 30.77 -8.72
N GLU A 297 -16.47 30.95 -9.28
CA GLU A 297 -15.79 32.22 -9.26
C GLU A 297 -16.78 33.24 -9.83
N LYS A 298 -17.24 34.17 -8.98
CA LYS A 298 -18.01 35.31 -9.46
C LYS A 298 -17.16 35.95 -10.55
N GLU A 299 -17.75 36.05 -11.74
CA GLU A 299 -17.23 36.82 -12.87
C GLU A 299 -16.72 38.15 -12.33
N ARG A 300 -15.38 38.32 -12.36
CA ARG A 300 -14.79 39.63 -12.15
C ARG A 300 -15.09 40.42 -13.43
N HIS A 301 -16.11 41.26 -13.32
CA HIS A 301 -16.36 42.37 -14.23
C HIS A 301 -15.12 43.27 -14.37
#